data_AF-A0A915YVX2-F1
#
_entry.id   AF-A0A915YVX2-F1
#
_cell.length_a   1.000
_cell.length_b   1.000
_cell.length_c   1.000
_cell.angle_alpha   90.00
_cell.angle_beta   90.00
_cell.angle_gamma   90.00
#
_symmetry.space_group_name_H-M   'P 1'
#
loop_
_entity.id
_entity.type
_entity.pdbx_description
1 polymer ?
#
loop_
_entity_poly.entity_id
_entity_poly.type
_entity_poly.pdbx_seq_one_letter_code
_entity_poly.pdbx_strand_id
1 'polypeptide(L)'
;MDQDDDEFTWDNFRAGLDQEIERLKLKDRSITKENMLIMYKYELVTSDNNFNFLDNDQFHRYLDELNEIRKRLRIVFKLELNIMEQEQIISNIKKRCDNYKEDQGRMIQSITEKEMVSISIEKIYKKDHNGNEVLITDENHVMEETNRHFQTVAGSVNRKKPIQGRWKEQYKPQSHINENIYSSIMDAPSYDEWLDIIRQLSNGKATGPSGVSNEMLKHLSDDCNHILYYLISEIDKQQLGYNISCISKSVVQEEGVLNQQNVSIMAYMDDTQWITDEN
;
A
#
# COMPACT_ATOMS: atom_id res chain seq x y z
N MET A 1 -19.78 -0.76 -31.64
CA MET A 1 -20.64 -0.49 -30.47
C MET A 1 -19.67 -0.41 -29.34
N ASP A 2 -19.20 0.81 -29.16
CA ASP A 2 -18.09 1.17 -28.29
C ASP A 2 -18.58 1.04 -26.85
N GLN A 3 -17.94 0.16 -26.08
CA GLN A 3 -18.05 0.19 -24.64
C GLN A 3 -17.01 1.20 -24.18
N ASP A 4 -17.50 2.29 -23.60
CA ASP A 4 -16.69 3.33 -22.97
C ASP A 4 -15.75 2.67 -21.94
N ASP A 5 -14.44 2.69 -22.23
CA ASP A 5 -13.40 2.41 -21.25
C ASP A 5 -13.38 3.61 -20.30
N ASP A 6 -14.19 3.54 -19.25
CA ASP A 6 -14.22 4.55 -18.18
C ASP A 6 -12.82 4.68 -17.57
N GLU A 7 -12.13 5.76 -17.90
CA GLU A 7 -10.84 6.15 -17.35
C GLU A 7 -10.89 6.09 -15.81
N PHE A 8 -10.04 5.26 -15.20
CA PHE A 8 -9.99 5.13 -13.76
C PHE A 8 -9.52 6.45 -13.15
N THR A 9 -10.47 7.21 -12.61
CA THR A 9 -10.20 8.41 -11.81
C THR A 9 -10.57 8.12 -10.35
N TRP A 10 -9.89 8.80 -9.43
CA TRP A 10 -10.19 8.65 -8.00
C TRP A 10 -11.63 9.04 -7.65
N ASP A 11 -12.21 9.96 -8.43
CA ASP A 11 -13.61 10.33 -8.31
C ASP A 11 -14.53 9.18 -8.77
N ASN A 12 -14.17 8.46 -9.84
CA ASN A 12 -14.89 7.25 -10.29
C ASN A 12 -14.80 6.11 -9.26
N PHE A 13 -13.64 5.90 -8.63
CA PHE A 13 -13.49 4.92 -7.55
C PHE A 13 -14.31 5.28 -6.31
N ARG A 14 -14.27 6.56 -5.89
CA ARG A 14 -15.07 7.07 -4.76
C ARG A 14 -16.56 6.92 -5.04
N ALA A 15 -17.01 7.31 -6.23
CA ALA A 15 -18.39 7.15 -6.68
C ALA A 15 -18.82 5.67 -6.72
N GLY A 16 -17.96 4.78 -7.22
CA GLY A 16 -18.22 3.34 -7.24
C GLY A 16 -18.33 2.73 -5.84
N LEU A 17 -17.47 3.15 -4.91
CA LEU A 17 -17.56 2.76 -3.50
C LEU A 17 -18.84 3.29 -2.84
N ASP A 18 -19.19 4.55 -3.09
CA ASP A 18 -20.42 5.14 -2.54
C ASP A 18 -21.67 4.42 -3.08
N GLN A 19 -21.68 4.05 -4.37
CA GLN A 19 -22.75 3.23 -4.97
C GLN A 19 -22.84 1.83 -4.36
N GLU A 20 -21.71 1.13 -4.15
CA GLU A 20 -21.73 -0.21 -3.56
C GLU A 20 -22.12 -0.16 -2.07
N ILE A 21 -21.70 0.87 -1.33
CA ILE A 21 -22.16 1.14 0.04
C ILE A 21 -23.68 1.39 0.05
N GLU A 22 -24.20 2.17 -0.90
CA GLU A 22 -25.63 2.44 -1.01
C GLU A 22 -26.43 1.18 -1.38
N ARG A 23 -25.87 0.34 -2.28
CA ARG A 23 -26.43 -0.96 -2.64
C ARG A 23 -26.51 -1.91 -1.45
N LEU A 24 -25.45 -1.99 -0.63
CA LEU A 24 -25.45 -2.79 0.61
C LEU A 24 -26.52 -2.28 1.59
N LYS A 25 -26.61 -0.95 1.78
CA LYS A 25 -27.67 -0.33 2.59
C LYS A 25 -29.08 -0.61 2.08
N LEU A 26 -29.30 -0.67 0.76
CA LEU A 26 -30.59 -0.99 0.15
C LEU A 26 -30.98 -2.46 0.36
N LYS A 27 -30.01 -3.37 0.24
CA LYS A 27 -30.22 -4.81 0.50
C LYS A 27 -30.60 -5.04 1.96
N ASP A 28 -29.94 -4.36 2.88
CA ASP A 28 -30.27 -4.39 4.31
C ASP A 28 -31.60 -3.71 4.62
N ARG A 29 -31.95 -2.59 3.97
CA ARG A 29 -33.30 -2.00 4.12
C ARG A 29 -34.41 -2.97 3.70
N SER A 30 -34.18 -3.82 2.71
CA SER A 30 -35.14 -4.86 2.33
C SER A 30 -35.29 -5.91 3.44
N ILE A 31 -34.18 -6.40 4.00
CA ILE A 31 -34.16 -7.37 5.10
C ILE A 31 -34.79 -6.77 6.37
N THR A 32 -34.44 -5.53 6.71
CA THR A 32 -34.99 -4.79 7.86
C THR A 32 -36.46 -4.48 7.66
N LYS A 33 -36.94 -4.20 6.44
CA LYS A 33 -38.37 -4.03 6.15
C LYS A 33 -39.14 -5.34 6.30
N GLU A 34 -38.62 -6.45 5.79
CA GLU A 34 -39.22 -7.77 5.95
C GLU A 34 -39.31 -8.18 7.43
N ASN A 35 -38.26 -7.90 8.20
CA ASN A 35 -38.23 -8.13 9.65
C ASN A 35 -39.08 -7.11 10.45
N MET A 36 -39.18 -5.84 10.01
CA MET A 36 -40.11 -4.86 10.58
C MET A 36 -41.57 -5.24 10.32
N LEU A 37 -41.87 -5.83 9.16
CA LEU A 37 -43.21 -6.35 8.85
C LEU A 37 -43.61 -7.47 9.82
N ILE A 38 -42.64 -8.28 10.25
CA ILE A 38 -42.81 -9.30 11.30
C ILE A 38 -43.04 -8.63 12.68
N MET A 39 -42.35 -7.53 12.99
CA MET A 39 -42.58 -6.73 14.20
C MET A 39 -43.98 -6.09 14.24
N TYR A 40 -44.42 -5.47 13.15
CA TYR A 40 -45.71 -4.77 13.07
C TYR A 40 -46.92 -5.72 13.14
N LYS A 41 -46.72 -7.00 12.77
CA LYS A 41 -47.77 -8.02 12.79
C LYS A 41 -48.17 -8.49 14.20
N TYR A 42 -47.36 -8.22 15.22
CA TYR A 42 -47.58 -8.74 16.58
C TYR A 42 -47.24 -7.70 17.66
N GLU A 43 -47.98 -6.58 17.71
CA GLU A 43 -47.92 -5.60 18.79
C GLU A 43 -47.92 -6.29 20.17
N LEU A 44 -46.81 -6.16 20.91
CA LEU A 44 -46.68 -6.69 22.26
C LEU A 44 -47.38 -5.74 23.23
N VAL A 45 -48.69 -5.94 23.41
CA VAL A 45 -49.47 -5.26 24.45
C VAL A 45 -49.20 -5.94 25.79
N THR A 46 -48.43 -5.32 26.67
CA THR A 46 -48.35 -5.72 28.08
C THR A 46 -49.37 -4.90 28.87
N SER A 47 -50.51 -5.51 29.19
CA SER A 47 -51.46 -4.97 30.17
C SER A 47 -51.01 -5.34 31.58
N ASP A 48 -50.96 -4.36 32.48
CA ASP A 48 -50.70 -4.50 33.92
C ASP A 48 -51.74 -5.40 34.58
N ASN A 49 -51.53 -6.72 34.53
CA ASN A 49 -52.39 -7.70 35.19
C ASN A 49 -51.65 -8.32 36.38
N ASN A 50 -52.26 -8.19 37.55
CA ASN A 50 -51.82 -8.87 38.76
C ASN A 50 -52.12 -10.38 38.60
N PHE A 51 -51.07 -11.20 38.44
CA PHE A 51 -51.21 -12.60 38.02
C PHE A 51 -51.63 -13.51 39.20
N ASN A 52 -52.88 -13.99 39.18
CA ASN A 52 -53.33 -15.13 39.99
C ASN A 52 -53.58 -16.32 39.05
N PHE A 53 -52.72 -17.33 39.08
CA PHE A 53 -52.90 -18.55 38.30
C PHE A 53 -53.88 -19.48 39.01
N LEU A 54 -55.03 -19.78 38.38
CA LEU A 54 -56.04 -20.68 38.96
C LEU A 54 -55.68 -22.17 38.81
N ASP A 55 -54.80 -22.52 37.86
CA ASP A 55 -54.36 -23.89 37.59
C ASP A 55 -52.97 -23.92 36.91
N ASN A 56 -52.30 -25.08 36.96
CA ASN A 56 -50.95 -25.30 36.45
C ASN A 56 -50.86 -25.20 34.90
N ASP A 57 -51.91 -25.57 34.18
CA ASP A 57 -51.97 -25.44 32.71
C ASP A 57 -52.01 -23.97 32.28
N GLN A 58 -52.67 -23.09 33.04
CA GLN A 58 -52.63 -21.64 32.81
C GLN A 58 -51.23 -21.07 33.02
N PHE A 59 -50.52 -21.55 34.06
CA PHE A 59 -49.14 -21.17 34.32
C PHE A 59 -48.19 -21.62 33.19
N HIS A 60 -48.32 -22.85 32.72
CA HIS A 60 -47.49 -23.37 31.62
C HIS A 60 -47.73 -22.63 30.31
N ARG A 61 -48.98 -22.32 29.95
CA ARG A 61 -49.28 -21.50 28.76
C ARG A 61 -48.67 -20.09 28.85
N TYR A 62 -48.75 -19.46 30.01
CA TYR A 62 -48.15 -18.15 30.22
C TYR A 62 -46.62 -18.19 30.17
N LEU A 63 -46.00 -19.25 30.70
CA LEU A 63 -44.56 -19.46 30.62
C LEU A 63 -44.10 -19.67 29.18
N ASP A 64 -44.88 -20.37 28.35
CA ASP A 64 -44.63 -20.53 26.92
C ASP A 64 -44.73 -19.20 26.18
N GLU A 65 -45.75 -18.39 26.46
CA GLU A 65 -45.88 -17.03 25.92
C GLU A 65 -44.69 -16.14 26.30
N LEU A 66 -44.28 -16.13 27.57
CA LEU A 66 -43.09 -15.38 28.01
C LEU A 66 -41.81 -15.85 27.33
N ASN A 67 -41.66 -17.16 27.10
CA ASN A 67 -40.52 -17.70 26.39
C ASN A 67 -40.52 -17.29 24.91
N GLU A 68 -41.68 -17.23 24.27
CA GLU A 68 -41.81 -16.71 22.91
C GLU A 68 -41.51 -15.21 22.83
N ILE A 69 -41.98 -14.42 23.79
CA ILE A 69 -41.63 -12.99 23.88
C ILE A 69 -40.11 -12.82 24.06
N ARG A 70 -39.50 -13.61 24.95
CA ARG A 70 -38.03 -13.58 25.17
C ARG A 70 -37.25 -13.94 23.92
N LYS A 71 -37.68 -14.98 23.17
CA LYS A 71 -37.06 -15.35 21.88
C LYS A 71 -37.15 -14.20 20.88
N ARG A 72 -38.31 -13.54 20.78
CA ARG A 72 -38.55 -12.40 19.90
C ARG A 72 -37.67 -11.20 20.26
N LEU A 73 -37.63 -10.81 21.54
CA LEU A 73 -36.75 -9.74 22.03
C LEU A 73 -35.28 -10.01 21.71
N ARG A 74 -34.84 -11.26 21.82
CA ARG A 74 -33.47 -11.65 21.46
C ARG A 74 -33.18 -11.46 19.98
N ILE A 75 -34.15 -11.71 19.10
CA ILE A 75 -34.00 -11.47 17.65
C ILE A 75 -33.89 -9.97 17.39
N VAL A 76 -34.79 -9.16 17.95
CA VAL A 76 -34.77 -7.70 17.81
C VAL A 76 -33.43 -7.11 18.28
N PHE A 77 -32.96 -7.52 19.46
CA PHE A 77 -31.68 -7.06 19.99
C PHE A 77 -30.51 -7.41 19.07
N LYS A 78 -30.48 -8.62 18.52
CA LYS A 78 -29.42 -9.02 17.56
C LYS A 78 -29.48 -8.22 16.27
N LEU A 79 -30.67 -7.89 15.78
CA LEU A 79 -30.85 -7.05 14.59
C LEU A 79 -30.29 -5.65 14.84
N GLU A 80 -30.64 -5.05 15.99
CA GLU A 80 -30.14 -3.72 16.36
C GLU A 80 -28.61 -3.71 16.48
N LEU A 81 -28.03 -4.73 17.12
CA LEU A 81 -26.57 -4.89 17.22
C LEU A 81 -25.91 -4.96 15.83
N ASN A 82 -26.45 -5.77 14.92
CA ASN A 82 -25.90 -5.89 13.58
C ASN A 82 -25.97 -4.55 12.83
N ILE A 83 -27.07 -3.81 12.95
CA ILE A 83 -27.22 -2.48 12.33
C ILE A 83 -26.14 -1.53 12.87
N MET A 84 -25.96 -1.47 14.19
CA MET A 84 -24.93 -0.64 14.82
C MET A 84 -23.52 -1.01 14.35
N GLU A 85 -23.20 -2.30 14.26
CA GLU A 85 -21.91 -2.78 13.77
C GLU A 85 -21.67 -2.35 12.31
N GLN A 86 -22.67 -2.49 11.44
CA GLN A 86 -22.55 -2.08 10.03
C GLN A 86 -22.39 -0.57 9.88
N GLU A 87 -23.14 0.22 10.65
CA GLU A 87 -22.98 1.68 10.66
C GLU A 87 -21.56 2.09 11.09
N GLN A 88 -21.01 1.40 12.09
CA GLN A 88 -19.64 1.63 12.55
C GLN A 88 -18.61 1.27 11.48
N ILE A 89 -18.78 0.14 10.77
CA ILE A 89 -17.93 -0.27 9.66
C ILE A 89 -17.94 0.80 8.56
N ILE A 90 -19.12 1.22 8.12
CA ILE A 90 -19.28 2.22 7.05
C ILE A 90 -18.66 3.56 7.47
N SER A 91 -18.88 3.99 8.71
CA SER A 91 -18.29 5.21 9.27
C SER A 91 -16.76 5.13 9.27
N ASN A 92 -16.19 4.00 9.66
CA ASN A 92 -14.74 3.79 9.68
C ASN A 92 -14.15 3.76 8.26
N ILE A 93 -14.84 3.17 7.28
CA ILE A 93 -14.43 3.19 5.87
C ILE A 93 -14.37 4.64 5.36
N LYS A 94 -15.43 5.42 5.58
CA LYS A 94 -15.48 6.84 5.16
C LYS A 94 -14.34 7.64 5.77
N LYS A 95 -14.12 7.50 7.08
CA LYS A 95 -12.99 8.16 7.77
C LYS A 95 -11.63 7.79 7.17
N ARG A 96 -11.42 6.52 6.78
CA ARG A 96 -10.18 6.08 6.15
C ARG A 96 -10.01 6.70 4.76
N CYS A 97 -11.07 6.78 3.96
CA CYS A 97 -11.04 7.45 2.65
C CYS A 97 -10.72 8.95 2.78
N ASP A 98 -11.30 9.64 3.76
CA ASP A 98 -11.00 11.05 4.00
C ASP A 98 -9.56 11.24 4.51
N ASN A 99 -9.10 10.40 5.44
CA ASN A 99 -7.71 10.42 5.91
C ASN A 99 -6.71 10.14 4.79
N TYR A 100 -7.02 9.27 3.82
CA TYR A 100 -6.11 9.02 2.69
C TYR A 100 -5.82 10.30 1.87
N LYS A 101 -6.79 11.21 1.77
CA LYS A 101 -6.64 12.48 1.05
C LYS A 101 -6.03 13.58 1.91
N GLU A 102 -6.51 13.72 3.14
CA GLU A 102 -6.20 14.88 4.00
C GLU A 102 -5.07 14.62 5.02
N ASP A 103 -4.85 13.36 5.43
CA ASP A 103 -3.86 12.99 6.47
C ASP A 103 -3.40 11.52 6.32
N GLN A 104 -2.49 11.31 5.38
CA GLN A 104 -1.93 9.99 5.06
C GLN A 104 -1.28 9.31 6.29
N GLY A 105 -0.73 10.09 7.22
CA GLY A 105 -0.13 9.57 8.46
C GLY A 105 -1.15 8.85 9.34
N ARG A 106 -2.32 9.47 9.55
CA ARG A 106 -3.44 8.84 10.29
C ARG A 106 -4.00 7.62 9.57
N MET A 107 -4.00 7.61 8.25
CA MET A 107 -4.43 6.44 7.45
C MET A 107 -3.48 5.24 7.66
N ILE A 108 -2.17 5.46 7.55
CA ILE A 108 -1.15 4.43 7.82
C ILE A 108 -1.25 3.92 9.26
N GLN A 109 -1.43 4.81 10.23
CA GLN A 109 -1.61 4.42 11.63
C GLN A 109 -2.86 3.53 11.82
N SER A 110 -3.97 3.89 11.16
CA SER A 110 -5.21 3.11 11.24
C SER A 110 -5.11 1.73 10.59
N ILE A 111 -4.27 1.54 9.57
CA ILE A 111 -4.12 0.26 8.85
C ILE A 111 -3.12 -0.64 9.57
N THR A 112 -2.03 -0.07 10.08
CA THR A 112 -0.97 -0.83 10.72
C THR A 112 -1.36 -1.31 12.13
N GLU A 113 -2.49 -0.83 12.67
CA GLU A 113 -2.96 -1.08 14.05
C GLU A 113 -1.84 -0.85 15.09
N LYS A 114 -0.86 -0.03 14.72
CA LYS A 114 0.39 0.08 15.45
C LYS A 114 0.23 1.17 16.48
N GLU A 115 0.35 0.78 17.74
CA GLU A 115 0.53 1.73 18.82
C GLU A 115 1.86 2.45 18.61
N MET A 116 1.82 3.78 18.48
CA MET A 116 3.03 4.58 18.39
C MET A 116 3.66 4.66 19.77
N VAL A 117 4.54 3.71 20.06
CA VAL A 117 5.38 3.75 21.25
C VAL A 117 6.49 4.77 20.99
N SER A 118 6.31 5.99 21.50
CA SER A 118 7.39 6.96 21.57
C SER A 118 8.32 6.54 22.71
N ILE A 119 9.57 6.25 22.39
CA ILE A 119 10.60 6.01 23.40
C ILE A 119 11.31 7.34 23.63
N SER A 120 11.15 7.94 24.82
CA SER A 120 11.99 9.06 25.26
C SER A 120 13.21 8.52 26.00
N ILE A 121 14.41 8.90 25.53
CA ILE A 121 15.67 8.58 26.20
C ILE A 121 16.15 9.87 26.85
N GLU A 122 16.03 9.96 28.18
CA GLU A 122 16.43 11.15 28.94
C GLU A 122 17.79 11.01 29.62
N LYS A 123 18.23 9.77 29.86
CA LYS A 123 19.43 9.46 30.63
C LYS A 123 20.13 8.24 30.08
N ILE A 124 21.46 8.33 29.97
CA ILE A 124 22.29 7.23 29.49
C ILE A 124 23.31 6.88 30.56
N TYR A 125 23.36 5.60 30.93
CA TYR A 125 24.42 5.05 31.76
C TYR A 125 25.55 4.57 30.86
N LYS A 126 26.73 5.18 31.00
CA LYS A 126 27.93 4.79 30.27
C LYS A 126 29.03 4.40 31.25
N LYS A 127 29.70 3.29 30.99
CA LYS A 127 30.91 2.92 31.73
C LYS A 127 32.10 3.66 31.12
N ASP A 128 32.81 4.42 31.93
CA ASP A 128 34.08 5.03 31.54
C ASP A 128 35.17 3.94 31.39
N HIS A 129 36.30 4.30 30.78
CA HIS A 129 37.46 3.42 30.58
C HIS A 129 37.98 2.79 31.89
N ASN A 130 37.69 3.41 33.02
CA ASN A 130 38.06 2.95 34.36
C ASN A 130 36.98 2.08 35.04
N GLY A 131 35.90 1.73 34.34
CA GLY A 131 34.82 0.89 34.85
C GLY A 131 33.79 1.62 35.72
N ASN A 132 33.93 2.93 35.91
CA ASN A 132 32.96 3.75 36.66
C ASN A 132 31.73 4.05 35.81
N GLU A 133 30.54 3.98 36.41
CA GLU A 133 29.29 4.34 35.74
C GLU A 133 29.09 5.86 35.78
N VAL A 134 29.08 6.47 34.61
CA VAL A 134 28.80 7.88 34.37
C VAL A 134 27.36 8.00 33.87
N LEU A 135 26.58 8.84 34.54
CA LEU A 135 25.22 9.18 34.12
C LEU A 135 25.25 10.43 33.26
N ILE A 136 24.84 10.30 32.01
CA ILE A 136 24.72 11.40 31.06
C ILE A 136 23.27 11.87 31.08
N THR A 137 23.05 13.13 31.45
CA THR A 137 21.73 13.77 31.54
C THR A 137 21.58 14.98 30.63
N ASP A 138 22.66 15.44 29.99
CA ASP A 138 22.61 16.57 29.06
C ASP A 138 22.03 16.14 27.71
N GLU A 139 21.05 16.88 27.20
CA GLU A 139 20.25 16.51 26.02
C GLU A 139 21.11 16.29 24.76
N ASN A 140 22.09 17.17 24.52
CA ASN A 140 22.97 17.05 23.36
C ASN A 140 23.86 15.81 23.47
N HIS A 141 24.42 15.56 24.66
CA HIS A 141 25.26 14.38 24.90
C HIS A 141 24.44 13.08 24.87
N VAL A 142 23.19 13.09 25.36
CA VAL A 142 22.27 11.95 25.27
C VAL A 142 21.98 11.62 23.81
N MET A 143 21.71 12.62 22.97
CA MET A 143 21.47 12.41 21.54
C MET A 143 22.71 11.85 20.83
N GLU A 144 23.89 12.40 21.08
CA GLU A 144 25.15 11.93 20.49
C GLU A 144 25.47 10.48 20.87
N GLU A 145 25.35 10.16 22.16
CA GLU A 145 25.63 8.82 22.70
C GLU A 145 24.59 7.79 22.24
N THR A 146 23.31 8.17 22.13
CA THR A 146 22.25 7.33 21.57
C THR A 146 22.55 6.98 20.12
N ASN A 147 22.88 7.99 19.30
CA ASN A 147 23.24 7.78 17.90
C ASN A 147 24.46 6.86 17.78
N ARG A 148 25.50 7.12 18.57
CA ARG A 148 26.70 6.29 18.59
C ARG A 148 26.39 4.85 19.01
N HIS A 149 25.56 4.65 20.02
CA HIS A 149 25.14 3.32 20.47
C HIS A 149 24.47 2.55 19.33
N PHE A 150 23.41 3.08 18.72
CA PHE A 150 22.70 2.37 17.65
C PHE A 150 23.54 2.17 16.38
N GLN A 151 24.49 3.07 16.11
CA GLN A 151 25.45 2.89 15.02
C GLN A 151 26.49 1.79 15.29
N THR A 152 26.87 1.57 16.56
CA THR A 152 27.96 0.66 16.93
C THR A 152 27.49 -0.67 17.52
N VAL A 153 26.24 -0.75 18.02
CA VAL A 153 25.68 -1.92 18.72
C VAL A 153 25.68 -3.18 17.86
N ALA A 154 25.47 -3.03 16.55
CA ALA A 154 25.45 -4.17 15.63
C ALA A 154 26.85 -4.75 15.34
N GLY A 155 27.94 -4.12 15.81
CA GLY A 155 29.32 -4.55 15.57
C GLY A 155 29.72 -4.64 14.08
N SER A 156 28.81 -4.29 13.17
CA SER A 156 28.99 -4.46 11.74
C SER A 156 29.68 -3.24 11.18
N VAL A 157 31.01 -3.31 11.10
CA VAL A 157 31.75 -2.35 10.27
C VAL A 157 31.45 -2.70 8.81
N ASN A 158 30.88 -1.74 8.07
CA ASN A 158 30.61 -1.89 6.65
C ASN A 158 31.96 -1.94 5.91
N ARG A 159 32.47 -3.16 5.69
CA ARG A 159 33.74 -3.44 5.01
C ARG A 159 33.43 -4.29 3.79
N LYS A 160 34.26 -4.18 2.74
CA LYS A 160 34.20 -5.11 1.61
C LYS A 160 34.45 -6.53 2.16
N LYS A 161 33.39 -7.33 2.28
CA LYS A 161 33.47 -8.73 2.70
C LYS A 161 33.59 -9.59 1.44
N PRO A 162 34.65 -10.41 1.32
CA PRO A 162 34.71 -11.37 0.21
C PRO A 162 33.54 -12.35 0.32
N ILE A 163 33.00 -12.79 -0.81
CA ILE A 163 31.91 -13.77 -0.86
C ILE A 163 32.44 -15.09 -0.27
N GLN A 164 31.84 -15.56 0.82
CA GLN A 164 32.29 -16.74 1.57
C GLN A 164 31.49 -18.00 1.23
N GLY A 165 32.13 -19.16 1.36
CA GLY A 165 31.48 -20.48 1.33
C GLY A 165 30.76 -20.79 0.01
N ARG A 166 29.56 -21.35 0.11
CA ARG A 166 28.75 -21.80 -1.05
C ARG A 166 28.45 -20.68 -2.06
N TRP A 167 28.41 -19.43 -1.61
CA TRP A 167 28.11 -18.29 -2.46
C TRP A 167 29.24 -17.99 -3.44
N LYS A 168 30.49 -18.32 -3.09
CA LYS A 168 31.62 -18.13 -4.02
C LYS A 168 31.43 -19.00 -5.27
N GLU A 169 30.92 -20.21 -5.11
CA GLU A 169 30.64 -21.11 -6.22
C GLU A 169 29.37 -20.69 -6.97
N GLN A 170 28.31 -20.27 -6.26
CA GLN A 170 27.06 -19.82 -6.87
C GLN A 170 27.23 -18.58 -7.76
N TYR A 171 28.07 -17.62 -7.33
CA TYR A 171 28.30 -16.35 -8.03
C TYR A 171 29.53 -16.39 -8.96
N LYS A 172 30.11 -17.56 -9.23
CA LYS A 172 31.14 -17.67 -10.27
C LYS A 172 30.51 -17.38 -11.64
N PRO A 173 31.21 -16.64 -12.53
CA PRO A 173 30.82 -16.53 -13.92
C PRO A 173 30.61 -17.93 -14.51
N GLN A 174 29.46 -18.16 -15.12
CA GLN A 174 29.16 -19.43 -15.74
C GLN A 174 29.94 -19.53 -17.05
N SER A 175 30.68 -20.61 -17.26
CA SER A 175 31.57 -20.77 -18.42
C SER A 175 30.87 -20.76 -19.78
N HIS A 176 29.56 -21.01 -19.81
CA HIS A 176 28.74 -20.97 -21.01
C HIS A 176 28.16 -19.58 -21.30
N ILE A 177 28.26 -18.64 -20.37
CA ILE A 177 27.84 -17.25 -20.56
C ILE A 177 29.05 -16.46 -21.05
N ASN A 178 28.91 -15.81 -22.20
CA ASN A 178 29.96 -14.96 -22.75
C ASN A 178 30.17 -13.75 -21.82
N GLU A 179 31.41 -13.44 -21.46
CA GLU A 179 31.74 -12.30 -20.59
C GLU A 179 31.30 -10.95 -21.19
N ASN A 180 31.15 -10.89 -22.51
CA ASN A 180 30.76 -9.70 -23.26
C ASN A 180 29.24 -9.58 -23.51
N ILE A 181 28.37 -10.39 -22.89
CA ILE A 181 26.91 -10.29 -23.15
C ILE A 181 26.31 -8.91 -22.85
N TYR A 182 26.96 -8.11 -22.01
CA TYR A 182 26.52 -6.76 -21.65
C TYR A 182 27.41 -5.67 -22.24
N SER A 183 28.36 -6.00 -23.14
CA SER A 183 29.28 -4.98 -23.67
C SER A 183 28.55 -3.86 -24.43
N SER A 184 27.40 -4.19 -25.03
CA SER A 184 26.56 -3.25 -25.77
C SER A 184 25.36 -2.71 -24.98
N ILE A 185 25.25 -2.99 -23.67
CA ILE A 185 24.09 -2.54 -22.87
C ILE A 185 23.98 -1.01 -22.77
N MET A 186 25.12 -0.33 -22.90
CA MET A 186 25.23 1.12 -22.87
C MET A 186 25.26 1.73 -24.29
N ASP A 187 25.17 0.91 -25.34
CA ASP A 187 25.09 1.40 -26.71
C ASP A 187 23.65 1.83 -27.01
N ALA A 188 23.49 2.88 -27.81
CA ALA A 188 22.18 3.30 -28.29
C ALA A 188 21.54 2.17 -29.12
N PRO A 189 20.21 1.96 -29.00
CA PRO A 189 19.52 0.92 -29.74
C PRO A 189 19.62 1.17 -31.25
N SER A 190 19.69 0.09 -32.03
CA SER A 190 19.55 0.18 -33.48
C SER A 190 18.11 0.56 -33.87
N TYR A 191 17.93 1.04 -35.10
CA TYR A 191 16.59 1.40 -35.59
C TYR A 191 15.65 0.19 -35.69
N ASP A 192 16.17 -0.99 -35.99
CA ASP A 192 15.38 -2.23 -36.06
C ASP A 192 14.91 -2.66 -34.66
N GLU A 193 15.81 -2.62 -33.66
CA GLU A 193 15.44 -2.87 -32.25
C GLU A 193 14.42 -1.85 -31.75
N TRP A 194 14.58 -0.58 -32.12
CA TRP A 194 13.60 0.47 -31.82
C TRP A 194 12.21 0.15 -32.38
N LEU A 195 12.13 -0.26 -33.66
CA LEU A 195 10.86 -0.63 -34.28
C LEU A 195 10.22 -1.83 -33.58
N ASP A 196 11.01 -2.82 -33.20
CA ASP A 196 10.52 -4.01 -32.51
C ASP A 196 9.97 -3.66 -31.12
N ILE A 197 10.62 -2.76 -30.38
CA ILE A 197 10.12 -2.24 -29.10
C ILE A 197 8.79 -1.51 -29.29
N ILE A 198 8.69 -0.59 -30.26
CA ILE A 198 7.45 0.15 -30.53
C ILE A 198 6.28 -0.79 -30.85
N ARG A 199 6.53 -1.86 -31.62
CA ARG A 199 5.51 -2.86 -31.95
C ARG A 199 5.04 -3.66 -30.73
N GLN A 200 5.94 -3.92 -29.78
CA GLN A 200 5.68 -4.73 -28.58
C GLN A 200 5.00 -3.95 -27.44
N LEU A 201 4.87 -2.63 -27.54
CA LEU A 201 4.16 -1.82 -26.54
C LEU A 201 2.75 -2.39 -26.25
N SER A 202 2.26 -2.34 -25.02
CA SER A 202 0.90 -2.81 -24.71
C SER A 202 -0.15 -1.80 -25.15
N ASN A 203 -1.29 -2.28 -25.66
CA ASN A 203 -2.43 -1.44 -25.99
C ASN A 203 -3.32 -1.20 -24.76
N GLY A 204 -4.09 -0.12 -24.76
CA GLY A 204 -5.06 0.23 -23.72
C GLY A 204 -4.43 0.73 -22.41
N LYS A 205 -3.17 1.16 -22.44
CA LYS A 205 -2.51 1.78 -21.29
C LYS A 205 -2.84 3.27 -21.19
N ALA A 206 -2.96 3.75 -19.96
CA ALA A 206 -3.14 5.17 -19.67
C ALA A 206 -1.96 5.98 -20.23
N THR A 207 -2.25 7.08 -20.90
CA THR A 207 -1.24 7.97 -21.44
C THR A 207 -0.50 8.69 -20.31
N GLY A 208 0.82 8.84 -20.45
CA GLY A 208 1.60 9.69 -19.55
C GLY A 208 1.24 11.18 -19.67
N PRO A 209 1.94 12.07 -18.96
CA PRO A 209 1.67 13.52 -18.96
C PRO A 209 1.71 14.20 -20.34
N SER A 210 2.33 13.55 -21.34
CA SER A 210 2.37 14.00 -22.72
C SER A 210 1.04 13.79 -23.48
N GLY A 211 0.14 12.95 -22.97
CA GLY A 211 -1.08 12.54 -23.67
C GLY A 211 -0.84 11.64 -24.89
N VAL A 212 0.39 11.15 -25.09
CA VAL A 212 0.73 10.27 -26.22
C VAL A 212 0.47 8.82 -25.82
N SER A 213 -0.37 8.12 -26.58
CA SER A 213 -0.69 6.71 -26.34
C SER A 213 0.26 5.77 -27.10
N ASN A 214 0.35 4.53 -26.63
CA ASN A 214 1.15 3.50 -27.30
C ASN A 214 0.63 3.21 -28.70
N GLU A 215 -0.68 3.29 -28.92
CA GLU A 215 -1.32 3.16 -30.22
C GLU A 215 -0.89 4.27 -31.17
N MET A 216 -0.78 5.51 -30.66
CA MET A 216 -0.27 6.62 -31.47
C MET A 216 1.17 6.34 -31.92
N LEU A 217 2.01 5.82 -31.02
CA LEU A 217 3.40 5.45 -31.36
C LEU A 217 3.46 4.31 -32.39
N LYS A 218 2.63 3.29 -32.24
CA LYS A 218 2.54 2.16 -33.18
C LYS A 218 2.03 2.55 -34.56
N HIS A 219 1.16 3.55 -34.65
CA HIS A 219 0.55 4.00 -35.90
C HIS A 219 1.25 5.21 -36.52
N LEU A 220 2.40 5.64 -35.99
CA LEU A 220 3.25 6.65 -36.61
C LEU A 220 3.66 6.20 -38.03
N SER A 221 3.64 7.14 -38.97
CA SER A 221 4.26 6.93 -40.29
C SER A 221 5.77 6.72 -40.15
N ASP A 222 6.36 5.95 -41.07
CA ASP A 222 7.80 5.61 -41.08
C ASP A 222 8.70 6.84 -40.93
N ASP A 223 8.40 7.94 -41.64
CA ASP A 223 9.15 9.20 -41.54
C ASP A 223 9.15 9.78 -40.12
N CYS A 224 8.00 9.75 -39.44
CA CYS A 224 7.86 10.26 -38.09
C CYS A 224 8.53 9.34 -37.06
N ASN A 225 8.47 8.01 -37.27
CA ASN A 225 9.22 7.05 -36.46
C ASN A 225 10.73 7.25 -36.60
N HIS A 226 11.21 7.58 -37.80
CA HIS A 226 12.62 7.86 -38.04
C HIS A 226 13.08 9.14 -37.34
N ILE A 227 12.25 10.20 -37.37
CA ILE A 227 12.51 11.44 -36.63
C ILE A 227 12.53 11.19 -35.12
N LEU A 228 11.56 10.41 -34.60
CA LEU A 228 11.48 10.08 -33.19
C LEU A 228 12.70 9.27 -32.72
N TYR A 229 13.11 8.28 -33.50
CA TYR A 229 14.34 7.52 -33.25
C TYR A 229 15.56 8.44 -33.21
N TYR A 230 15.74 9.28 -34.24
CA TYR A 230 16.87 10.20 -34.31
C TYR A 230 16.93 11.15 -33.10
N LEU A 231 15.78 11.67 -32.68
CA LEU A 231 15.67 12.51 -31.48
C LEU A 231 16.17 11.77 -30.24
N ILE A 232 15.74 10.52 -30.05
CA ILE A 232 16.11 9.69 -28.90
C ILE A 232 17.60 9.34 -28.91
N SER A 233 18.13 8.92 -30.07
CA SER A 233 19.57 8.64 -30.22
C SER A 233 20.42 9.87 -29.94
N GLU A 234 19.97 11.06 -30.33
CA GLU A 234 20.70 12.30 -30.10
C GLU A 234 20.62 12.76 -28.63
N ILE A 235 19.49 12.52 -27.94
CA ILE A 235 19.34 12.73 -26.49
C ILE A 235 20.33 11.88 -25.72
N ASP A 236 20.43 10.60 -26.06
CA ASP A 236 21.33 9.64 -25.42
C ASP A 236 22.80 10.01 -25.66
N LYS A 237 23.16 10.32 -26.91
CA LYS A 237 24.49 10.78 -27.31
C LYS A 237 24.92 12.07 -26.60
N GLN A 238 23.99 12.99 -26.36
CA GLN A 238 24.24 14.24 -25.65
C GLN A 238 24.21 14.08 -24.11
N GLN A 239 23.93 12.88 -23.60
CA GLN A 239 23.77 12.58 -22.16
C GLN A 239 22.76 13.53 -21.49
N LEU A 240 21.70 13.89 -22.23
CA LEU A 240 20.62 14.73 -21.73
C LEU A 240 19.77 13.90 -20.76
N GLY A 241 19.65 14.37 -19.53
CA GLY A 241 19.00 13.64 -18.45
C GLY A 241 19.22 14.32 -17.11
N TYR A 242 19.03 13.55 -16.04
CA TYR A 242 19.19 14.04 -14.68
C TYR A 242 20.56 13.65 -14.15
N ASN A 243 21.31 14.64 -13.67
CA ASN A 243 22.52 14.37 -12.89
C ASN A 243 22.10 14.01 -11.47
N ILE A 244 22.08 12.72 -11.15
CA ILE A 244 21.87 12.26 -9.79
C ILE A 244 23.21 12.38 -9.06
N SER A 245 23.29 13.35 -8.16
CA SER A 245 24.37 13.43 -7.20
C SER A 245 23.92 12.84 -5.88
N CYS A 246 24.50 11.72 -5.47
CA CYS A 246 24.32 11.19 -4.12
C CYS A 246 25.62 11.34 -3.33
N ILE A 247 25.50 11.84 -2.10
CA ILE A 247 26.63 11.91 -1.17
C ILE A 247 26.54 10.65 -0.32
N SER A 248 27.34 9.65 -0.65
CA SER A 248 27.48 8.47 0.21
C SER A 248 28.43 8.81 1.34
N LYS A 249 27.91 8.94 2.56
CA LYS A 249 28.72 8.99 3.77
C LYS A 249 28.89 7.57 4.29
N SER A 250 30.11 7.06 4.26
CA SER A 250 30.45 5.86 5.03
C SER A 250 30.77 6.27 6.46
N VAL A 251 30.57 5.36 7.43
CA VAL A 251 30.82 5.58 8.87
C VAL A 251 32.27 6.01 9.19
N VAL A 252 33.19 5.94 8.22
CA VAL A 252 34.64 6.15 8.40
C VAL A 252 35.15 7.40 7.64
N GLN A 253 34.33 8.09 6.85
CA GLN A 253 34.76 9.25 6.06
C GLN A 253 34.04 10.53 6.54
N GLU A 254 34.80 11.50 7.06
CA GLU A 254 34.29 12.82 7.48
C GLU A 254 33.75 13.63 6.28
N GLU A 255 34.39 13.50 5.11
CA GLU A 255 33.88 14.03 3.84
C GLU A 255 33.16 12.94 3.05
N GLY A 256 31.89 13.20 2.71
CA GLY A 256 31.08 12.26 1.93
C GLY A 256 31.59 12.14 0.49
N VAL A 257 31.59 10.92 -0.04
CA VAL A 257 31.95 10.70 -1.44
C VAL A 257 30.77 11.14 -2.30
N LEU A 258 30.99 12.15 -3.14
CA LEU A 258 30.05 12.59 -4.15
C LEU A 258 30.08 11.58 -5.30
N ASN A 259 29.05 10.75 -5.41
CA ASN A 259 28.84 9.94 -6.60
C ASN A 259 27.88 10.71 -7.50
N GLN A 260 28.36 11.07 -8.69
CA GLN A 260 27.53 11.65 -9.74
C GLN A 260 27.32 10.59 -10.81
N GLN A 261 26.06 10.29 -11.08
CA GLN A 261 25.67 9.45 -12.20
C GLN A 261 24.67 10.24 -13.04
N ASN A 262 24.97 10.36 -14.33
CA ASN A 262 24.00 10.85 -15.29
C ASN A 262 23.03 9.70 -15.59
N VAL A 263 21.76 9.93 -15.30
CA VAL A 263 20.68 9.01 -15.66
C VAL A 263 19.98 9.57 -16.88
N SER A 264 20.06 8.82 -17.98
CA SER A 264 19.38 9.14 -19.23
C SER A 264 17.88 9.30 -18.98
N ILE A 265 17.26 10.27 -19.66
CA ILE A 265 15.80 10.48 -19.57
C ILE A 265 15.00 9.24 -20.00
N MET A 266 15.60 8.35 -20.79
CA MET A 266 15.03 7.06 -21.21
C MET A 266 14.74 6.12 -20.03
N ALA A 267 15.43 6.25 -18.90
CA ALA A 267 15.20 5.42 -17.72
C ALA A 267 13.80 5.62 -17.09
N TYR A 268 13.09 6.68 -17.48
CA TYR A 268 11.74 6.99 -17.04
C TYR A 268 10.67 6.72 -18.11
N MET A 269 11.07 6.18 -19.27
CA MET A 269 10.14 5.82 -20.35
C MET A 269 9.59 4.39 -20.21
N ASP A 270 10.03 3.61 -19.21
CA ASP A 270 9.62 2.22 -19.02
C ASP A 270 8.87 1.99 -17.69
N ASP A 271 7.65 1.49 -17.80
CA ASP A 271 6.98 0.74 -16.75
C ASP A 271 7.64 -0.63 -16.71
N THR A 272 8.48 -0.89 -15.70
CA THR A 272 9.17 -2.17 -15.52
C THR A 272 8.18 -3.34 -15.52
N GLN A 273 8.03 -4.03 -16.67
CA GLN A 273 7.43 -5.35 -16.71
C GLN A 273 8.49 -6.36 -16.28
N TRP A 274 8.23 -7.00 -15.15
CA TRP A 274 8.97 -8.20 -14.75
C TRP A 274 8.63 -9.30 -15.75
N ILE A 275 9.63 -9.77 -16.50
CA ILE A 275 9.53 -11.04 -17.22
C ILE A 275 9.28 -12.10 -16.15
N THR A 276 8.03 -12.56 -16.07
CA THR A 276 7.70 -13.77 -15.31
C THR A 276 7.84 -14.91 -16.31
N ASP A 277 8.92 -15.66 -16.20
CA ASP A 277 9.08 -16.90 -16.95
C ASP A 277 7.95 -17.85 -16.53
N GLU A 278 6.95 -18.02 -17.40
CA GLU A 278 6.00 -19.12 -17.33
C GLU A 278 6.72 -20.40 -17.81
N ASN A 279 6.92 -21.34 -16.88
CA ASN A 279 7.13 -22.76 -17.18
C ASN A 279 5.85 -23.54 -16.90
#